data_AF-A0A7S0IAG4-F1
#
_entry.id   AF-A0A7S0IAG4-F1
#
_cell.length_a   1.000
_cell.length_b   1.000
_cell.length_c   1.000
_cell.angle_alpha   90.00
_cell.angle_beta   90.00
_cell.angle_gamma   90.00
#
_symmetry.space_group_name_H-M   'P 1'
#
loop_
_entity.id
_entity.type
_entity.pdbx_description
1 polymer ?
#
loop_
_entity_poly.entity_id
_entity_poly.type
_entity_poly.pdbx_seq_one_letter_code
_entity_poly.pdbx_strand_id
1 'polypeptide(L)'
;KTTSDKTTSDKPSDKRRRRWVSRGVWIVDGSAFPAGCDLGLLVAPPGVGTPGVPASLAARVTQLGAAVAVAPRGTFVLHASVACADADEVDEGATSAEDDLRGVLEMLADTDPVDREGGG
;
A
#
# COMPACT_ATOMS: atom_id res chain seq x y z
N LYS A 1 -18.14 -35.05 -49.41
CA LYS A 1 -19.12 -34.32 -48.57
C LYS A 1 -18.44 -34.08 -47.23
N THR A 2 -17.88 -32.90 -47.07
CA THR A 2 -17.05 -32.50 -45.93
C THR A 2 -17.72 -31.27 -45.36
N THR A 3 -18.03 -31.32 -44.05
CA THR A 3 -17.91 -30.23 -43.06
C THR A 3 -18.78 -30.59 -41.85
N SER A 4 -18.14 -31.05 -40.78
CA SER A 4 -18.76 -31.11 -39.46
C SER A 4 -18.51 -29.76 -38.79
N ASP A 5 -19.54 -28.91 -38.76
CA ASP A 5 -19.51 -27.67 -37.98
C ASP A 5 -19.55 -28.02 -36.50
N LYS A 6 -18.40 -27.86 -35.85
CA LYS A 6 -18.27 -27.94 -34.40
C LYS A 6 -18.55 -26.54 -33.86
N THR A 7 -19.80 -26.26 -33.56
CA THR A 7 -20.22 -25.04 -32.86
C THR A 7 -19.59 -25.03 -31.47
N THR A 8 -18.52 -24.26 -31.30
CA THR A 8 -17.96 -23.93 -29.99
C THR A 8 -18.94 -23.01 -29.29
N SER A 9 -19.57 -23.54 -28.24
CA SER A 9 -20.38 -22.80 -27.29
C SER A 9 -19.50 -21.79 -26.55
N ASP A 10 -19.46 -20.55 -27.02
CA ASP A 10 -18.95 -19.39 -26.27
C ASP A 10 -19.89 -19.11 -25.09
N LYS A 11 -19.59 -19.73 -23.94
CA LYS A 11 -20.09 -19.22 -22.67
C LYS A 11 -19.12 -18.14 -22.21
N PRO A 12 -19.56 -16.90 -21.95
CA PRO A 12 -18.69 -15.90 -21.34
C PRO A 12 -18.33 -16.44 -19.95
N SER A 13 -17.07 -16.83 -19.76
CA SER A 13 -16.57 -17.19 -18.45
C SER A 13 -16.64 -15.94 -17.59
N ASP A 14 -17.57 -15.93 -16.64
CA ASP A 14 -17.73 -14.90 -15.62
C ASP A 14 -16.54 -15.00 -14.66
N LYS A 15 -15.33 -14.69 -15.16
CA LYS A 15 -14.12 -14.59 -14.34
C LYS A 15 -14.32 -13.36 -13.47
N ARG A 16 -14.80 -13.58 -12.24
CA ARG A 16 -14.76 -12.57 -11.17
C ARG A 16 -13.40 -11.89 -11.22
N ARG A 17 -13.36 -10.61 -11.62
CA ARG A 17 -12.13 -9.80 -11.59
C ARG A 17 -11.58 -9.88 -10.17
N ARG A 18 -10.44 -10.54 -10.01
CA ARG A 18 -9.76 -10.59 -8.72
C ARG A 18 -9.17 -9.21 -8.49
N ARG A 19 -9.20 -8.73 -7.26
CA ARG A 19 -8.53 -7.49 -6.86
C ARG A 19 -7.50 -7.85 -5.80
N TRP A 20 -6.34 -7.22 -5.88
CA TRP A 20 -5.24 -7.45 -4.96
C TRP A 20 -4.98 -6.18 -4.16
N VAL A 21 -4.50 -6.36 -2.94
CA VAL A 21 -4.11 -5.27 -2.05
C VAL A 21 -2.76 -5.65 -1.46
N SER A 22 -1.77 -4.81 -1.68
CA SER A 22 -0.46 -4.95 -1.09
C SER A 22 -0.50 -4.34 0.29
N ARG A 23 -0.04 -5.09 1.30
CA ARG A 23 0.01 -4.63 2.69
C ARG A 23 1.33 -5.01 3.33
N GLY A 24 1.91 -4.08 4.08
CA GLY A 24 3.09 -4.31 4.88
C GLY A 24 2.90 -3.79 6.30
N VAL A 25 3.61 -4.41 7.23
CA VAL A 25 3.58 -4.07 8.65
C VAL A 25 5.01 -3.95 9.15
N TRP A 26 5.34 -2.82 9.75
CA TRP A 26 6.66 -2.55 10.31
C TRP A 26 6.55 -2.12 11.75
N ILE A 27 7.55 -2.48 12.55
CA ILE A 27 7.73 -1.98 13.90
C ILE A 27 8.91 -1.01 13.83
N VAL A 28 8.69 0.22 14.29
CA VAL A 28 9.67 1.30 14.28
C VAL A 28 9.87 1.84 15.69
N ASP A 29 11.06 2.35 15.99
CA ASP A 29 11.50 2.91 17.26
C ASP A 29 11.28 4.43 17.39
N GLY A 30 10.57 5.02 16.42
CA GLY A 30 10.21 6.43 16.40
C GLY A 30 8.91 6.68 15.64
N SER A 31 8.27 7.82 15.91
CA SER A 31 7.02 8.17 15.23
C SER A 31 7.31 8.69 13.81
N ALA A 32 6.56 8.20 12.83
CA ALA A 32 6.50 8.74 11.48
C ALA A 32 5.56 9.96 11.36
N PHE A 33 4.90 10.35 12.46
CA PHE A 33 3.93 11.44 12.54
C PHE A 33 4.44 12.51 13.52
N PRO A 34 3.82 13.70 13.56
CA PRO A 34 4.20 14.73 14.53
C PRO A 34 4.27 14.20 15.97
N ALA A 35 5.15 14.80 16.78
CA ALA A 35 5.38 14.39 18.15
C ALA A 35 4.07 14.33 18.95
N GLY A 36 3.90 13.26 19.73
CA GLY A 36 2.70 13.01 20.53
C GLY A 36 1.54 12.33 19.78
N CYS A 37 1.67 12.06 18.47
CA CYS A 37 0.69 11.28 17.74
C CYS A 37 0.87 9.78 17.97
N ASP A 38 0.02 9.15 18.78
CA ASP A 38 -0.05 7.68 18.90
C ASP A 38 -0.87 7.02 17.78
N LEU A 39 -1.76 7.77 17.12
CA LEU A 39 -2.60 7.28 16.03
C LEU A 39 -2.60 8.31 14.90
N GLY A 40 -2.28 7.87 13.69
CA GLY A 40 -2.23 8.73 12.52
C GLY A 40 -2.54 7.96 11.24
N LEU A 41 -3.11 8.66 10.26
CA LEU A 41 -3.31 8.14 8.91
C LEU A 41 -2.71 9.14 7.92
N LEU A 42 -1.72 8.69 7.17
CA LEU A 42 -1.17 9.39 6.02
C LEU A 42 -1.81 8.79 4.76
N VAL A 43 -2.26 9.65 3.86
CA VAL A 43 -2.74 9.25 2.54
C VAL A 43 -1.92 9.99 1.50
N ALA A 44 -1.19 9.24 0.67
CA ALA A 44 -0.60 9.77 -0.56
C ALA A 44 -1.61 9.51 -1.69
N PRO A 45 -2.29 10.57 -2.19
CA PRO A 45 -3.27 10.41 -3.26
C PRO A 45 -2.59 9.96 -4.57
N PRO A 46 -3.38 9.45 -5.54
CA PRO A 46 -2.88 9.12 -6.87
C PRO A 46 -2.14 10.30 -7.51
N GLY A 47 -1.05 10.01 -8.22
CA GLY A 47 -0.25 11.00 -8.94
C GLY A 47 0.81 11.73 -8.10
N VAL A 48 0.91 11.48 -6.79
CA VAL A 48 1.94 12.10 -5.92
C VAL A 48 3.34 11.47 -6.11
N GLY A 49 3.44 10.40 -6.89
CA GLY A 49 4.74 9.82 -7.28
C GLY A 49 5.43 9.03 -6.18
N THR A 50 4.66 8.41 -5.26
CA THR A 50 5.22 7.50 -4.26
C THR A 50 5.98 6.36 -4.97
N PRO A 51 7.28 6.18 -4.74
CA PRO A 51 8.06 5.18 -5.48
C PRO A 51 7.50 3.78 -5.24
N GLY A 52 7.49 2.94 -6.27
CA GLY A 52 6.93 1.58 -6.22
C GLY A 52 5.40 1.52 -6.30
N VAL A 53 4.68 2.66 -6.16
CA VAL A 53 3.21 2.70 -6.24
C VAL A 53 2.78 3.19 -7.63
N PRO A 54 1.91 2.45 -8.34
CA PRO A 54 1.36 2.92 -9.61
C PRO A 54 0.66 4.28 -9.46
N ALA A 55 0.88 5.19 -10.41
CA ALA A 55 0.39 6.57 -10.32
C ALA A 55 -1.14 6.72 -10.23
N SER A 56 -1.89 5.70 -10.66
CA SER A 56 -3.35 5.65 -10.58
C SER A 56 -3.88 5.28 -9.19
N LEU A 57 -3.00 4.89 -8.26
CA LEU A 57 -3.36 4.31 -6.97
C LEU A 57 -2.94 5.22 -5.82
N ALA A 58 -3.71 5.15 -4.74
CA ALA A 58 -3.39 5.82 -3.49
C ALA A 58 -2.61 4.88 -2.57
N ALA A 59 -1.58 5.40 -1.92
CA ALA A 59 -0.92 4.73 -0.81
C ALA A 59 -1.45 5.26 0.53
N ARG A 60 -1.55 4.39 1.52
CA ARG A 60 -2.02 4.71 2.87
C ARG A 60 -1.07 4.16 3.89
N VAL A 61 -0.77 4.93 4.93
CA VAL A 61 0.00 4.47 6.10
C VAL A 61 -0.74 4.84 7.37
N THR A 62 -1.00 3.84 8.20
CA THR A 62 -1.55 4.02 9.54
C THR A 62 -0.46 3.78 10.57
N GLN A 63 -0.25 4.72 11.48
CA GLN A 63 0.61 4.52 12.65
C GLN A 63 -0.24 4.16 13.86
N LEU A 64 0.21 3.17 14.63
CA LEU A 64 -0.41 2.69 15.86
C LEU A 64 0.64 2.61 16.98
N GLY A 65 0.48 3.43 18.01
CA GLY A 65 1.37 3.54 19.16
C GLY A 65 0.84 2.85 20.42
N ALA A 66 1.42 3.20 21.56
CA ALA A 66 1.09 2.59 22.84
C ALA A 66 -0.29 2.99 23.37
N ALA A 67 -0.80 4.19 23.01
CA ALA A 67 -2.11 4.63 23.46
C ALA A 67 -3.27 3.76 22.95
N VAL A 68 -3.06 3.02 21.85
CA VAL A 68 -4.04 2.07 21.29
C VAL A 68 -3.73 0.61 21.66
N ALA A 69 -2.79 0.37 22.59
CA ALA A 69 -2.38 -0.96 23.06
C ALA A 69 -1.88 -1.91 21.96
N VAL A 70 -1.30 -1.37 20.89
CA VAL A 70 -0.75 -2.14 19.76
C VAL A 70 0.77 -2.32 19.88
N ALA A 71 1.48 -1.34 20.43
CA ALA A 71 2.94 -1.32 20.53
C ALA A 71 3.40 -0.94 21.96
N PRO A 72 4.59 -1.38 22.41
CA PRO A 72 5.25 -0.82 23.60
C PRO A 72 5.46 0.69 23.52
N ARG A 73 5.64 1.35 24.67
CA ARG A 73 6.01 2.78 24.69
C ARG A 73 7.36 2.99 24.00
N GLY A 74 7.44 4.02 23.17
CA GLY A 74 8.62 4.34 22.38
C GLY A 74 8.75 3.53 21.08
N THR A 75 7.78 2.67 20.76
CA THR A 75 7.70 2.01 19.45
C THR A 75 6.32 2.21 18.83
N PHE A 76 6.27 2.05 17.51
CA PHE A 76 5.05 2.20 16.73
C PHE A 76 4.93 1.08 15.71
N VAL A 77 3.70 0.66 15.43
CA VAL A 77 3.39 -0.20 14.29
C VAL A 77 2.94 0.68 13.14
N LEU A 78 3.62 0.58 12.01
CA LEU A 78 3.19 1.16 10.74
C LEU A 78 2.50 0.09 9.90
N HIS A 79 1.28 0.38 9.49
CA HIS A 79 0.51 -0.44 8.56
C HIS A 79 0.38 0.33 7.25
N ALA A 80 1.09 -0.11 6.20
CA ALA A 80 0.97 0.49 4.87
C ALA A 80 0.14 -0.38 3.93
N SER A 81 -0.60 0.26 3.03
CA SER A 81 -1.35 -0.44 2.01
C SER A 81 -1.54 0.35 0.72
N VAL A 82 -1.57 -0.38 -0.38
CA VAL A 82 -1.92 0.08 -1.73
C VAL A 82 -2.95 -0.88 -2.29
N ALA A 83 -4.05 -0.36 -2.84
CA ALA A 83 -5.06 -1.18 -3.50
C ALA A 83 -4.74 -1.24 -5.00
N CYS A 84 -4.48 -2.43 -5.56
CA CYS A 84 -4.29 -2.58 -7.00
C CYS A 84 -5.62 -2.59 -7.75
N ALA A 85 -5.62 -1.93 -8.92
CA ALA A 85 -6.63 -2.16 -9.94
C ALA A 85 -6.39 -3.55 -10.56
N ASP A 86 -7.50 -4.22 -10.87
CA ASP A 86 -7.67 -5.54 -11.52
C ASP A 86 -6.45 -6.47 -11.65
N ALA A 87 -6.56 -7.66 -11.05
CA ALA A 87 -5.56 -8.73 -11.09
C ALA A 87 -5.09 -9.14 -12.48
N ASP A 88 -5.88 -8.84 -13.52
CA ASP A 88 -5.57 -9.18 -14.90
C ASP A 88 -4.51 -8.25 -15.51
N GLU A 89 -4.15 -7.14 -14.84
CA GLU A 89 -3.04 -6.24 -15.19
C GLU A 89 -1.76 -6.51 -14.36
N VAL A 90 -1.85 -7.35 -13.33
CA VAL A 90 -0.70 -7.74 -12.53
C VAL A 90 -0.03 -8.91 -13.24
N ASP A 91 1.06 -8.63 -13.95
CA ASP A 91 1.87 -9.63 -14.66
C ASP A 91 2.24 -10.80 -13.72
N GLU A 92 2.41 -12.01 -14.27
CA GLU A 92 2.63 -13.25 -13.49
C GLU A 92 3.91 -13.23 -12.62
N GLY A 93 4.71 -12.15 -12.70
CA GLY A 93 5.79 -11.79 -11.78
C GLY A 93 5.34 -10.84 -10.66
N ALA A 94 4.25 -11.17 -9.97
CA ALA A 94 3.68 -10.36 -8.88
C ALA A 94 4.78 -9.79 -7.96
N THR A 95 4.91 -8.47 -7.95
CA THR A 95 5.81 -7.74 -7.06
C THR A 95 5.39 -8.01 -5.62
N SER A 96 6.35 -8.18 -4.72
CA SER A 96 6.06 -8.41 -3.30
C SER A 96 5.36 -7.16 -2.75
N ALA A 97 4.52 -7.32 -1.72
CA ALA A 97 4.02 -6.17 -0.96
C ALA A 97 5.17 -5.33 -0.38
N GLU A 98 6.34 -5.92 -0.18
CA GLU A 98 7.57 -5.22 0.16
C GLU A 98 8.03 -4.29 -0.96
N ASP A 99 8.05 -4.76 -2.21
CA ASP A 99 8.45 -3.97 -3.38
C ASP A 99 7.50 -2.81 -3.62
N ASP A 100 6.18 -3.06 -3.51
CA ASP A 100 5.14 -2.06 -3.72
C ASP A 100 5.14 -0.94 -2.66
N LEU A 101 5.62 -1.26 -1.45
CA LEU A 101 5.53 -0.36 -0.30
C LEU A 101 6.90 0.18 0.14
N ARG A 102 8.00 -0.29 -0.45
CA ARG A 102 9.35 0.19 -0.13
C ARG A 102 9.47 1.71 -0.26
N GLY A 103 9.00 2.28 -1.37
CA GLY A 103 9.05 3.73 -1.57
C GLY A 103 8.15 4.52 -0.60
N VAL A 104 7.09 3.89 -0.06
CA VAL A 104 6.28 4.49 1.00
C VAL A 104 7.11 4.62 2.28
N LEU A 105 7.91 3.60 2.62
CA LEU A 105 8.79 3.64 3.79
C LEU A 105 9.94 4.62 3.61
N GLU A 106 10.58 4.64 2.44
CA GLU A 106 11.67 5.57 2.13
C GLU A 106 11.20 7.01 2.27
N MET A 107 10.02 7.35 1.74
CA MET A 107 9.40 8.67 1.92
C MET A 107 9.18 9.02 3.40
N LEU A 108 8.77 8.06 4.23
CA LEU A 108 8.58 8.28 5.66
C LEU A 108 9.90 8.45 6.41
N ALA A 109 10.95 7.74 5.99
CA ALA A 109 12.29 7.83 6.57
C ALA A 109 12.97 9.16 6.22
N ASP A 110 12.76 9.67 5.00
CA ASP A 110 13.30 10.96 4.53
C ASP A 110 12.59 12.17 5.16
N THR A 111 11.47 11.96 5.84
CA THR A 111 10.77 13.01 6.57
C THR A 111 11.42 13.20 7.94
N ASP A 112 12.59 13.83 7.97
CA ASP A 112 13.35 14.11 9.20
C ASP A 112 12.45 14.87 10.21
N PRO A 113 12.38 14.46 11.50
CA PRO A 113 11.60 15.18 12.51
C PRO A 113 12.14 16.59 12.82
N VAL A 114 13.35 16.91 12.37
CA VAL A 114 14.08 18.15 12.69
C VAL A 114 13.45 19.41 12.07
N ASP A 115 12.66 19.27 10.99
CA ASP A 115 12.00 20.43 10.35
C ASP A 115 10.71 20.89 11.07
N ARG A 116 10.34 20.29 12.21
CA ARG A 116 9.10 20.63 12.94
C ARG A 116 9.24 21.57 14.13
N GLU A 117 10.46 21.96 14.52
CA GLU A 117 10.71 22.95 15.59
C GLU A 117 10.98 24.39 15.07
N GLY A 118 10.68 24.67 13.79
CA GLY A 118 10.84 25.99 13.19
C GLY A 118 9.55 26.82 13.13
N GLY A 119 9.01 27.21 14.29
CA GLY A 119 7.83 28.09 14.35
C GLY A 119 7.75 28.81 15.70
N GLY A 120 8.64 29.79 15.89
CA GLY A 120 8.55 30.77 16.98
C GLY A 120 7.44 31.80 16.77
#